data_AF-A0A2N4XBW3-F1
#
_entry.id   AF-A0A2N4XBW3-F1
#
_cell.length_a   1.000
_cell.length_b   1.000
_cell.length_c   1.000
_cell.angle_alpha   90.00
_cell.angle_beta   90.00
_cell.angle_gamma   90.00
#
_symmetry.space_group_name_H-M   'P 1'
#
loop_
_entity.id
_entity.type
_entity.pdbx_description
1 polymer ?
#
loop_
_entity_poly.entity_id
_entity_poly.type
_entity_poly.pdbx_seq_one_letter_code
_entity_poly.pdbx_strand_id
1 'polypeptide(L)'
;MANTSSYSYTFNNFVKYVDKNGEIPIIPWLLKAGAGAAADMLAQASMDYLFNSTTTSWSQAFDNVNWYQVGRSGVEGLIPWKTQGGKLGRAAGTAAGDVLVNAINNPSGYTAEQAGIDFATGFVGDLAGGGMGELLSKYGAKQVASGLVRKLGWASKAAHSITGVWHSGTDGNFAGAVANKLGDVVEDVDVNFEFSGGKGDIDIVTKTFNIEVKSGKSPNLSQSLKNLEYSKNQGKGYILYMPKANRAQIYDAAKRGVTLLRTEAELKQATGGN
;
A
#
# COMPACT_ATOMS: atom_id res chain seq x y z
N MET A 1 35.10 -17.92 -29.92
CA MET A 1 34.04 -16.96 -30.28
C MET A 1 33.41 -16.50 -28.98
N ALA A 2 33.42 -15.19 -28.71
CA ALA A 2 33.02 -14.64 -27.42
C ALA A 2 31.50 -14.79 -27.21
N ASN A 3 31.13 -15.28 -26.02
CA ASN A 3 29.76 -15.31 -25.51
C ASN A 3 29.22 -13.88 -25.40
N THR A 4 28.61 -13.36 -26.46
CA THR A 4 27.72 -12.21 -26.34
C THR A 4 26.45 -12.69 -25.65
N SER A 5 26.20 -12.24 -24.42
CA SER A 5 24.94 -12.53 -23.76
C SER A 5 23.78 -11.97 -24.60
N SER A 6 22.61 -12.59 -24.49
CA SER A 6 21.35 -12.20 -25.18
C SER A 6 20.99 -10.71 -25.02
N TYR A 7 21.60 -10.03 -24.05
CA TYR A 7 21.53 -8.59 -23.77
C TYR A 7 22.23 -7.69 -24.81
N SER A 8 23.10 -8.23 -25.67
CA SER A 8 23.81 -7.42 -26.69
C SER A 8 22.92 -7.08 -27.89
N TYR A 9 22.01 -7.98 -28.28
CA TYR A 9 21.09 -7.77 -29.41
C TYR A 9 20.04 -6.70 -29.11
N THR A 10 19.56 -6.68 -27.88
CA THR A 10 18.55 -5.75 -27.41
C THR A 10 19.11 -4.36 -27.09
N PHE A 11 20.44 -4.20 -27.11
CA PHE A 11 21.07 -2.88 -27.06
C PHE A 11 20.62 -1.98 -28.24
N ASN A 12 20.22 -2.58 -29.37
CA ASN A 12 19.94 -1.87 -30.62
C ASN A 12 18.46 -1.93 -31.08
N ASN A 13 17.55 -2.58 -30.34
CA ASN A 13 16.15 -2.72 -30.77
C ASN A 13 15.16 -2.76 -29.59
N PHE A 14 14.74 -1.57 -29.16
CA PHE A 14 14.01 -1.32 -27.91
C PHE A 14 12.59 -1.91 -27.84
N VAL A 15 11.94 -2.17 -28.98
CA VAL A 15 10.55 -2.65 -29.06
C VAL A 15 10.42 -4.18 -28.90
N LYS A 16 11.53 -4.92 -28.97
CA LYS A 16 11.54 -6.40 -29.02
C LYS A 16 12.14 -7.06 -27.77
N TYR A 17 12.21 -6.35 -26.65
CA TYR A 17 12.77 -6.86 -25.42
C TYR A 17 11.74 -7.73 -24.68
N VAL A 18 11.70 -9.03 -25.01
CA VAL A 18 10.95 -10.03 -24.24
C VAL A 18 11.96 -10.91 -23.53
N ASP A 19 12.01 -10.81 -22.20
CA ASP A 19 12.81 -11.71 -21.39
C ASP A 19 12.14 -13.09 -21.29
N LYS A 20 12.95 -14.15 -21.23
CA LYS A 20 12.48 -15.52 -21.09
C LYS A 20 11.93 -15.84 -19.69
N ASN A 21 12.10 -14.96 -18.68
CA ASN A 21 11.71 -15.21 -17.29
C ASN A 21 11.05 -14.01 -16.54
N GLY A 22 10.77 -12.87 -17.20
CA GLY A 22 10.16 -11.69 -16.56
C GLY A 22 11.13 -10.73 -15.83
N GLU A 23 12.44 -10.92 -15.97
CA GLU A 23 13.47 -10.02 -15.46
C GLU A 23 13.69 -8.85 -16.42
N ILE A 24 13.29 -7.65 -16.02
CA ILE A 24 13.68 -6.41 -16.69
C ILE A 24 15.02 -5.96 -16.07
N PRO A 25 16.16 -6.08 -16.77
CA PRO A 25 17.44 -5.59 -16.26
C PRO A 25 17.41 -4.09 -16.46
N ILE A 26 16.99 -3.40 -15.42
CA ILE A 26 16.71 -1.96 -15.46
C ILE A 26 18.00 -1.13 -15.66
N ILE A 27 19.17 -1.71 -15.40
CA ILE A 27 20.48 -1.01 -15.45
C ILE A 27 20.84 -0.51 -16.86
N PRO A 28 20.82 -1.34 -17.93
CA PRO A 28 20.96 -0.85 -19.31
C PRO A 28 19.92 0.21 -19.71
N TRP A 29 18.69 0.14 -19.19
CA TRP A 29 17.63 1.09 -19.49
C TRP A 29 17.85 2.44 -18.81
N LEU A 30 18.14 2.44 -17.51
CA LEU A 30 18.43 3.63 -16.71
C LEU A 30 19.67 4.38 -17.23
N LEU A 31 20.71 3.64 -17.65
CA LEU A 31 21.93 4.23 -18.22
C LEU A 31 21.71 4.82 -19.62
N LYS A 32 20.80 4.27 -20.43
CA LYS A 32 20.51 4.75 -21.79
C LYS A 32 19.48 5.87 -21.87
N ALA A 33 18.48 5.82 -21.01
CA ALA A 33 17.39 6.79 -20.98
C ALA A 33 17.90 8.18 -20.55
N GLY A 34 19.01 8.23 -19.81
CA GLY A 34 19.42 9.43 -19.10
C GLY A 34 18.48 9.71 -17.91
N ALA A 35 18.94 10.51 -16.95
CA ALA A 35 18.23 10.70 -15.68
C ALA A 35 16.76 11.17 -15.85
N GLY A 36 16.46 11.95 -16.91
CA GLY A 36 15.11 12.46 -17.18
C GLY A 36 14.12 11.39 -17.64
N ALA A 37 14.48 10.55 -18.61
CA ALA A 37 13.60 9.47 -19.06
C ALA A 37 13.55 8.30 -18.08
N ALA A 38 14.65 8.01 -17.37
CA ALA A 38 14.65 7.06 -16.27
C ALA A 38 13.64 7.44 -15.19
N ALA A 39 13.64 8.71 -14.76
CA ALA A 39 12.69 9.21 -13.76
C ALA A 39 11.25 9.15 -14.25
N ASP A 40 10.97 9.48 -15.52
CA ASP A 40 9.62 9.44 -16.08
C ASP A 40 9.09 8.00 -16.20
N MET A 41 9.92 7.08 -16.69
CA MET A 41 9.59 5.65 -16.77
C MET A 41 9.31 5.07 -15.38
N LEU A 42 10.22 5.26 -14.42
CA LEU A 42 10.06 4.75 -13.06
C LEU A 42 8.86 5.37 -12.36
N ALA A 43 8.61 6.68 -12.57
CA ALA A 43 7.42 7.32 -12.04
C ALA A 43 6.15 6.71 -12.65
N GLN A 44 6.06 6.59 -13.97
CA GLN A 44 4.88 6.01 -14.61
C GLN A 44 4.62 4.57 -14.15
N ALA A 45 5.64 3.71 -14.19
CA ALA A 45 5.53 2.32 -13.77
C ALA A 45 5.18 2.20 -12.28
N SER A 46 5.84 2.96 -11.40
CA SER A 46 5.59 2.88 -9.96
C SER A 46 4.21 3.43 -9.60
N MET A 47 3.78 4.52 -10.22
CA MET A 47 2.46 5.09 -9.97
C MET A 47 1.33 4.19 -10.48
N ASP A 48 1.52 3.59 -11.65
CA ASP A 48 0.58 2.60 -12.17
C ASP A 48 0.54 1.37 -11.27
N TYR A 49 1.71 0.81 -10.93
CA TYR A 49 1.77 -0.33 -10.02
C TYR A 49 1.14 -0.02 -8.67
N LEU A 50 1.42 1.12 -8.04
CA LEU A 50 0.94 1.38 -6.68
C LEU A 50 -0.53 1.76 -6.62
N PHE A 51 -0.98 2.62 -7.53
CA PHE A 51 -2.24 3.34 -7.37
C PHE A 51 -3.28 3.02 -8.43
N ASN A 52 -2.91 2.30 -9.49
CA ASN A 52 -3.89 1.72 -10.40
C ASN A 52 -4.38 0.36 -9.86
N SER A 53 -5.68 0.25 -9.61
CA SER A 53 -6.29 -0.98 -9.08
C SER A 53 -6.32 -2.13 -10.09
N THR A 54 -6.19 -1.84 -11.39
CA THR A 54 -6.18 -2.88 -12.44
C THR A 54 -4.79 -3.47 -12.67
N THR A 55 -3.75 -2.83 -12.13
CA THR A 55 -2.36 -3.28 -12.26
C THR A 55 -1.98 -4.18 -11.09
N THR A 56 -1.65 -5.43 -11.39
CA THR A 56 -1.38 -6.47 -10.38
C THR A 56 0.08 -6.92 -10.33
N SER A 57 0.89 -6.55 -11.32
CA SER A 57 2.32 -6.90 -11.38
C SER A 57 3.16 -5.74 -11.91
N TRP A 58 4.45 -5.76 -11.59
CA TRP A 58 5.41 -4.80 -12.14
C TRP A 58 5.55 -4.92 -13.66
N SER A 59 5.49 -6.14 -14.22
CA SER A 59 5.51 -6.34 -15.67
C SER A 59 4.38 -5.57 -16.36
N GLN A 60 3.15 -5.72 -15.86
CA GLN A 60 1.99 -5.00 -16.38
C GLN A 60 2.16 -3.48 -16.24
N ALA A 61 2.78 -3.02 -15.14
CA ALA A 61 3.05 -1.61 -14.92
C ALA A 61 4.04 -1.02 -15.93
N PHE A 62 5.08 -1.79 -16.29
CA PHE A 62 6.03 -1.41 -17.34
C PHE A 62 5.42 -1.46 -18.75
N ASP A 63 4.51 -2.39 -19.01
CA ASP A 63 3.77 -2.45 -20.28
C ASP A 63 2.86 -1.23 -20.47
N ASN A 64 2.36 -0.67 -19.37
CA ASN A 64 1.52 0.53 -19.37
C ASN A 64 2.32 1.84 -19.52
N VAL A 65 3.66 1.80 -19.47
CA VAL A 65 4.50 3.00 -19.63
C VAL A 65 4.36 3.56 -21.05
N ASN A 66 4.13 4.87 -21.14
CA ASN A 66 4.14 5.56 -22.42
C ASN A 66 5.58 5.82 -22.88
N TRP A 67 6.14 4.86 -23.61
CA TRP A 67 7.52 4.93 -24.11
C TRP A 67 7.79 6.10 -25.06
N TYR A 68 6.76 6.62 -25.74
CA TYR A 68 6.90 7.84 -26.54
C TYR A 68 7.12 9.07 -25.65
N GLN A 69 6.40 9.18 -24.52
CA GLN A 69 6.63 10.23 -23.54
C GLN A 69 8.00 10.07 -22.87
N VAL A 70 8.38 8.85 -22.48
CA VAL A 70 9.71 8.57 -21.93
C VAL A 70 10.81 9.00 -22.90
N GLY A 71 10.68 8.64 -24.19
CA GLY A 71 11.62 9.05 -25.23
C GLY A 71 11.73 10.57 -25.38
N ARG A 72 10.60 11.29 -25.34
CA ARG A 72 10.59 12.75 -25.33
C ARG A 72 11.17 13.35 -24.05
N SER A 73 10.84 12.81 -22.87
CA SER A 73 11.40 13.21 -21.58
C SER A 73 12.92 13.07 -21.53
N GLY A 74 13.47 12.08 -22.24
CA GLY A 74 14.92 11.88 -22.37
C GLY A 74 15.61 12.89 -23.29
N VAL A 75 14.95 13.27 -24.38
CA VAL A 75 15.48 14.24 -25.36
C VAL A 75 15.28 15.69 -24.92
N GLU A 76 14.10 16.00 -24.38
CA GLU A 76 13.67 17.36 -24.03
C GLU A 76 13.87 17.67 -22.54
N GLY A 77 14.20 16.67 -21.70
CA GLY A 77 14.24 16.82 -20.23
C GLY A 77 12.87 17.13 -19.61
N LEU A 78 11.79 17.04 -20.42
CA LEU A 78 10.41 17.39 -20.12
C LEU A 78 9.70 16.20 -19.48
N ILE A 79 9.84 16.09 -18.17
CA ILE A 79 9.07 15.16 -17.37
C ILE A 79 7.65 15.75 -17.18
N PRO A 80 6.53 15.03 -17.44
CA PRO A 80 5.17 15.54 -17.19
C PRO A 80 4.91 15.98 -15.74
N TRP A 81 5.72 15.47 -14.81
CA TRP A 81 5.76 15.78 -13.38
C TRP A 81 6.63 17.01 -13.03
N LYS A 82 7.47 17.48 -13.97
CA LYS A 82 8.20 18.76 -13.86
C LYS A 82 7.28 19.90 -14.32
N THR A 83 6.35 20.30 -13.46
CA THR A 83 6.12 21.74 -13.35
C THR A 83 7.40 22.29 -12.71
N GLN A 84 8.05 23.29 -13.31
CA GLN A 84 9.26 23.88 -12.73
C GLN A 84 8.91 24.43 -11.33
N GLY A 85 9.40 23.79 -10.26
CA GLY A 85 9.04 24.09 -8.87
C GLY A 85 7.99 23.19 -8.21
N GLY A 86 7.42 22.21 -8.93
CA GLY A 86 6.42 21.27 -8.41
C GLY A 86 7.03 20.17 -7.52
N LYS A 87 6.38 19.85 -6.40
CA LYS A 87 6.90 18.89 -5.40
C LYS A 87 6.97 17.46 -5.93
N LEU A 88 6.02 17.06 -6.80
CA LEU A 88 6.01 15.75 -7.46
C LEU A 88 7.25 15.52 -8.35
N GLY A 89 7.60 16.46 -9.21
CA GLY A 89 8.76 16.32 -10.09
C GLY A 89 10.09 16.24 -9.34
N ARG A 90 10.23 16.98 -8.23
CA ARG A 90 11.41 16.91 -7.36
C ARG A 90 11.52 15.54 -6.69
N ALA A 91 10.45 15.07 -6.06
CA ALA A 91 10.42 13.76 -5.39
C ALA A 91 10.74 12.63 -6.38
N ALA A 92 10.18 12.68 -7.59
CA ALA A 92 10.46 11.67 -8.63
C ALA A 92 11.94 11.72 -9.06
N GLY A 93 12.51 12.92 -9.17
CA GLY A 93 13.94 13.09 -9.47
C GLY A 93 14.86 12.52 -8.38
N THR A 94 14.59 12.81 -7.10
CA THR A 94 15.35 12.26 -5.98
C THR A 94 15.29 10.74 -5.98
N ALA A 95 14.08 10.18 -6.03
CA ALA A 95 13.86 8.74 -5.96
C ALA A 95 14.49 7.99 -7.14
N ALA A 96 14.44 8.55 -8.35
CA ALA A 96 15.15 7.99 -9.50
C ALA A 96 16.67 8.04 -9.33
N GLY A 97 17.20 9.08 -8.68
CA GLY A 97 18.61 9.18 -8.32
C GLY A 97 19.04 8.07 -7.37
N ASP A 98 18.24 7.79 -6.33
CA ASP A 98 18.53 6.72 -5.36
C ASP A 98 18.54 5.34 -6.04
N VAL A 99 17.57 5.08 -6.91
CA VAL A 99 17.51 3.85 -7.72
C VAL A 99 18.74 3.70 -8.61
N LEU A 100 19.20 4.78 -9.23
CA LEU A 100 20.43 4.77 -10.04
C LEU A 100 21.67 4.44 -9.19
N VAL A 101 21.78 5.01 -7.99
CA VAL A 101 22.89 4.74 -7.07
C VAL A 101 22.85 3.27 -6.60
N ASN A 102 21.68 2.77 -6.22
CA ASN A 102 21.50 1.37 -5.81
C ASN A 102 21.82 0.39 -6.95
N ALA A 103 21.37 0.69 -8.16
CA ALA A 103 21.69 -0.06 -9.37
C ALA A 103 23.21 -0.11 -9.64
N ILE A 104 23.92 1.01 -9.50
CA ILE A 104 25.39 1.07 -9.69
C ILE A 104 26.11 0.23 -8.63
N ASN A 105 25.62 0.23 -7.38
CA ASN A 105 26.22 -0.50 -6.28
C ASN A 105 25.93 -2.02 -6.31
N ASN A 106 24.90 -2.45 -7.07
CA ASN A 106 24.56 -3.87 -7.25
C ASN A 106 24.24 -4.23 -8.72
N PRO A 107 25.24 -4.16 -9.62
CA PRO A 107 25.00 -4.21 -11.06
C PRO A 107 24.53 -5.56 -11.61
N SER A 108 24.65 -6.64 -10.84
CA SER A 108 24.30 -8.01 -11.28
C SER A 108 23.10 -8.61 -10.56
N GLY A 109 22.52 -7.92 -9.57
CA GLY A 109 21.43 -8.45 -8.74
C GLY A 109 20.26 -7.51 -8.51
N TYR A 110 20.27 -6.31 -9.11
CA TYR A 110 19.21 -5.32 -8.91
C TYR A 110 18.08 -5.48 -9.94
N THR A 111 16.91 -5.90 -9.46
CA THR A 111 15.74 -6.21 -10.30
C THR A 111 14.87 -4.98 -10.54
N ALA A 112 14.02 -5.01 -11.57
CA ALA A 112 13.06 -3.93 -11.82
C ALA A 112 11.99 -3.79 -10.73
N GLU A 113 11.60 -4.89 -10.08
CA GLU A 113 10.72 -4.84 -8.91
C GLU A 113 11.40 -4.08 -7.76
N GLN A 114 12.68 -4.36 -7.49
CA GLN A 114 13.41 -3.68 -6.44
C GLN A 114 13.62 -2.19 -6.76
N ALA A 115 13.94 -1.86 -8.01
CA ALA A 115 14.00 -0.48 -8.49
C ALA A 115 12.66 0.27 -8.37
N GLY A 116 11.56 -0.41 -8.68
CA GLY A 116 10.23 0.15 -8.55
C GLY A 116 9.83 0.38 -7.09
N ILE A 117 10.12 -0.55 -6.19
CA ILE A 117 9.87 -0.42 -4.74
C ILE A 117 10.75 0.67 -4.13
N ASP A 118 12.04 0.72 -4.47
CA ASP A 118 12.97 1.76 -4.01
C ASP A 118 12.52 3.14 -4.49
N PHE A 119 12.17 3.26 -5.78
CA PHE A 119 11.60 4.50 -6.33
C PHE A 119 10.35 4.89 -5.55
N ALA A 120 9.39 3.97 -5.39
CA ALA A 120 8.13 4.22 -4.71
C ALA A 120 8.33 4.70 -3.27
N THR A 121 9.26 4.06 -2.55
CA THR A 121 9.57 4.37 -1.15
C THR A 121 10.20 5.74 -1.03
N GLY A 122 11.22 6.05 -1.85
CA GLY A 122 11.85 7.38 -1.88
C GLY A 122 10.87 8.46 -2.32
N PHE A 123 10.07 8.19 -3.35
CA PHE A 123 9.10 9.11 -3.91
C PHE A 123 8.02 9.49 -2.89
N VAL A 124 7.39 8.49 -2.27
CA VAL A 124 6.38 8.73 -1.22
C VAL A 124 7.00 9.38 0.01
N GLY A 125 8.23 8.99 0.39
CA GLY A 125 8.98 9.60 1.48
C GLY A 125 9.19 11.10 1.29
N ASP A 126 9.67 11.50 0.11
CA ASP A 126 9.86 12.91 -0.25
C ASP A 126 8.53 13.68 -0.29
N LEU A 127 7.43 13.04 -0.72
CA LEU A 127 6.11 13.67 -0.76
C LEU A 127 5.43 13.80 0.60
N ALA A 128 5.72 12.91 1.55
CA ALA A 128 5.19 13.01 2.91
C ALA A 128 5.57 14.34 3.59
N GLY A 129 6.69 14.95 3.19
CA GLY A 129 7.13 16.30 3.62
C GLY A 129 6.32 17.49 3.07
N GLY A 130 5.19 17.25 2.38
CA GLY A 130 4.24 18.30 1.98
C GLY A 130 3.87 18.34 0.49
N GLY A 131 4.20 17.30 -0.27
CA GLY A 131 3.75 17.08 -1.67
C GLY A 131 2.60 16.08 -1.80
N MET A 132 2.21 15.40 -0.71
CA MET A 132 1.20 14.35 -0.73
C MET A 132 -0.18 14.83 -1.24
N GLY A 133 -0.55 16.08 -1.00
CA GLY A 133 -1.83 16.65 -1.48
C GLY A 133 -2.00 16.59 -3.01
N GLU A 134 -0.93 16.80 -3.77
CA GLU A 134 -0.96 16.70 -5.24
C GLU A 134 -1.17 15.24 -5.69
N LEU A 135 -0.57 14.29 -4.98
CA LEU A 135 -0.73 12.86 -5.22
C LEU A 135 -2.17 12.39 -4.97
N LEU A 136 -2.73 12.79 -3.82
CA LEU A 136 -4.10 12.49 -3.43
C LEU A 136 -5.11 13.08 -4.40
N SER A 137 -4.85 14.31 -4.90
CA SER A 137 -5.71 14.94 -5.91
C SER A 137 -5.71 14.20 -7.24
N LYS A 138 -4.59 13.58 -7.63
CA LYS A 138 -4.46 12.90 -8.92
C LYS A 138 -5.00 11.47 -8.91
N TYR A 139 -4.73 10.71 -7.84
CA TYR A 139 -5.06 9.28 -7.77
C TYR A 139 -6.21 8.95 -6.84
N GLY A 140 -6.60 9.88 -5.97
CA GLY A 140 -7.61 9.66 -4.93
C GLY A 140 -7.03 9.05 -3.67
N ALA A 141 -7.46 9.55 -2.51
CA ALA A 141 -6.92 9.15 -1.21
C ALA A 141 -7.09 7.65 -0.91
N LYS A 142 -8.19 7.04 -1.38
CA LYS A 142 -8.46 5.60 -1.17
C LYS A 142 -7.45 4.72 -1.91
N GLN A 143 -7.15 5.05 -3.16
CA GLN A 143 -6.19 4.33 -3.99
C GLN A 143 -4.78 4.49 -3.45
N VAL A 144 -4.42 5.70 -3.02
CA VAL A 144 -3.13 5.97 -2.38
C VAL A 144 -2.99 5.15 -1.09
N ALA A 145 -3.96 5.19 -0.19
CA ALA A 145 -3.95 4.40 1.04
C ALA A 145 -3.83 2.88 0.75
N SER A 146 -4.58 2.38 -0.23
CA SER A 146 -4.50 0.98 -0.68
C SER A 146 -3.11 0.60 -1.18
N GLY A 147 -2.50 1.42 -2.04
CA GLY A 147 -1.15 1.18 -2.55
C GLY A 147 -0.10 1.17 -1.45
N LEU A 148 -0.16 2.14 -0.53
CA LEU A 148 0.77 2.23 0.60
C LEU A 148 0.68 0.99 1.50
N VAL A 149 -0.53 0.58 1.90
CA VAL A 149 -0.72 -0.55 2.82
C VAL A 149 -0.46 -1.88 2.13
N ARG A 150 -1.06 -2.12 0.95
CA ARG A 150 -1.05 -3.45 0.31
C ARG A 150 0.18 -3.73 -0.53
N LYS A 151 0.80 -2.70 -1.13
CA LYS A 151 1.91 -2.86 -2.08
C LYS A 151 3.24 -2.44 -1.49
N LEU A 152 3.26 -1.43 -0.61
CA LEU A 152 4.48 -1.01 0.10
C LEU A 152 4.56 -1.53 1.55
N GLY A 153 3.52 -2.21 2.04
CA GLY A 153 3.54 -2.80 3.38
C GLY A 153 3.53 -1.78 4.52
N TRP A 154 3.05 -0.54 4.26
CA TRP A 154 2.94 0.47 5.31
C TRP A 154 1.90 0.06 6.35
N ALA A 155 2.19 0.39 7.62
CA ALA A 155 1.18 0.28 8.67
C ALA A 155 -0.03 1.17 8.34
N SER A 156 -1.24 0.66 8.58
CA SER A 156 -2.51 1.33 8.27
C SER A 156 -2.58 2.75 8.86
N LYS A 157 -2.09 2.94 10.08
CA LYS A 157 -1.99 4.26 10.73
C LYS A 157 -1.05 5.24 10.03
N ALA A 158 0.09 4.78 9.55
CA ALA A 158 1.04 5.62 8.81
C ALA A 158 0.46 6.03 7.45
N ALA A 159 -0.25 5.12 6.77
CA ALA A 159 -0.97 5.47 5.55
C ALA A 159 -2.13 6.43 5.84
N HIS A 160 -2.88 6.23 6.93
CA HIS A 160 -3.98 7.11 7.32
C HIS A 160 -3.50 8.53 7.64
N SER A 161 -2.39 8.70 8.37
CA SER A 161 -1.90 10.03 8.76
C SER A 161 -1.55 10.95 7.58
N ILE A 162 -1.20 10.37 6.43
CA ILE A 162 -0.84 11.12 5.22
C ILE A 162 -1.96 11.17 4.17
N THR A 163 -2.89 10.21 4.19
CA THR A 163 -3.99 10.13 3.21
C THR A 163 -5.35 10.57 3.76
N GLY A 164 -5.52 10.60 5.08
CA GLY A 164 -6.79 10.81 5.76
C GLY A 164 -7.76 9.62 5.67
N VAL A 165 -7.33 8.47 5.12
CA VAL A 165 -8.20 7.31 4.86
C VAL A 165 -7.64 6.07 5.54
N TRP A 166 -8.48 5.40 6.32
CA TRP A 166 -8.15 4.08 6.86
C TRP A 166 -8.21 3.03 5.75
N HIS A 167 -7.19 2.21 5.65
CA HIS A 167 -7.17 1.07 4.75
C HIS A 167 -6.58 -0.15 5.47
N SER A 168 -7.29 -1.28 5.46
CA SER A 168 -6.80 -2.55 5.99
C SER A 168 -6.02 -3.32 4.92
N GLY A 169 -4.92 -3.95 5.31
CA GLY A 169 -4.13 -4.81 4.43
C GLY A 169 -4.79 -6.17 4.19
N THR A 170 -5.80 -6.51 4.98
CA THR A 170 -6.48 -7.81 4.95
C THR A 170 -7.92 -7.67 4.47
N ASP A 171 -8.69 -8.78 4.54
CA ASP A 171 -10.16 -8.86 4.46
C ASP A 171 -10.91 -8.14 3.31
N GLY A 172 -10.20 -7.68 2.27
CA GLY A 172 -10.78 -6.84 1.22
C GLY A 172 -11.04 -5.40 1.67
N ASN A 173 -10.33 -4.90 2.68
CA ASN A 173 -10.50 -3.58 3.29
C ASN A 173 -11.85 -3.39 4.00
N PHE A 174 -12.44 -4.46 4.53
CA PHE A 174 -13.69 -4.38 5.26
C PHE A 174 -13.50 -3.69 6.61
N ALA A 175 -12.47 -4.06 7.38
CA ALA A 175 -12.10 -3.36 8.61
C ALA A 175 -11.82 -1.86 8.37
N GLY A 176 -11.04 -1.52 7.34
CA GLY A 176 -10.77 -0.12 6.99
C GLY A 176 -12.02 0.65 6.56
N ALA A 177 -12.96 0.02 5.84
CA ALA A 177 -14.23 0.64 5.50
C ALA A 177 -15.10 0.93 6.74
N VAL A 178 -15.11 0.04 7.73
CA VAL A 178 -15.78 0.26 9.02
C VAL A 178 -15.08 1.39 9.79
N ALA A 179 -13.75 1.38 9.86
CA ALA A 179 -12.96 2.41 10.53
C ALA A 179 -13.23 3.81 9.99
N ASN A 180 -13.28 3.98 8.66
CA ASN A 180 -13.61 5.26 8.04
C ASN A 180 -15.01 5.78 8.42
N LYS A 181 -15.97 4.89 8.71
CA LYS A 181 -17.31 5.28 9.15
C LYS A 181 -17.34 5.68 10.62
N LEU A 182 -16.51 5.06 11.45
CA LEU A 182 -16.34 5.42 12.85
C LEU A 182 -15.63 6.78 13.02
N GLY A 183 -14.76 7.12 12.08
CA GLY A 183 -14.11 8.44 12.03
C GLY A 183 -13.10 8.62 13.15
N ASP A 184 -13.14 9.79 13.81
CA ASP A 184 -12.09 10.27 14.71
C ASP A 184 -11.91 9.45 16.00
N VAL A 185 -12.82 8.52 16.29
CA VAL A 185 -12.67 7.61 17.45
C VAL A 185 -11.63 6.52 17.20
N VAL A 186 -11.24 6.28 15.94
CA VAL A 186 -10.27 5.24 15.56
C VAL A 186 -8.84 5.74 15.78
N GLU A 187 -8.06 4.96 16.52
CA GLU A 187 -6.65 5.22 16.81
C GLU A 187 -5.70 4.41 15.90
N ASP A 188 -6.15 3.23 15.45
CA ASP A 188 -5.38 2.30 14.60
C ASP A 188 -6.27 1.20 13.95
N VAL A 189 -5.72 0.52 12.94
CA VAL A 189 -6.34 -0.58 12.19
C VAL A 189 -5.31 -1.68 11.91
N ASP A 190 -5.72 -2.95 11.97
CA ASP A 190 -4.88 -4.16 11.79
C ASP A 190 -3.69 -4.23 12.77
N VAL A 191 -3.97 -4.12 14.07
CA VAL A 191 -2.93 -4.17 15.11
C VAL A 191 -2.67 -5.61 15.54
N ASN A 192 -1.50 -6.13 15.19
CA ASN A 192 -1.03 -7.42 15.67
C ASN A 192 -0.61 -7.35 17.15
N PHE A 193 -0.90 -8.40 17.90
CA PHE A 193 -0.41 -8.58 19.26
C PHE A 193 -0.01 -10.03 19.53
N GLU A 194 0.82 -10.23 20.55
CA GLU A 194 1.28 -11.55 20.98
C GLU A 194 0.76 -11.87 22.38
N PHE A 195 0.49 -13.15 22.63
CA PHE A 195 0.09 -13.66 23.94
C PHE A 195 0.71 -15.04 24.17
N SER A 196 0.69 -15.52 25.41
CA SER A 196 1.24 -16.84 25.74
C SER A 196 0.55 -17.93 24.92
N GLY A 197 1.28 -18.55 23.99
CA GLY A 197 0.76 -19.61 23.12
C GLY A 197 0.23 -19.16 21.75
N GLY A 198 0.44 -17.91 21.31
CA GLY A 198 0.14 -17.53 19.94
C GLY A 198 0.21 -16.04 19.61
N LYS A 199 -0.29 -15.71 18.41
CA LYS A 199 -0.47 -14.34 17.91
C LYS A 199 -1.95 -14.08 17.66
N GLY A 200 -2.36 -12.84 17.77
CA GLY A 200 -3.70 -12.36 17.46
C GLY A 200 -3.65 -10.99 16.80
N ASP A 201 -4.80 -10.55 16.33
CA ASP A 201 -5.00 -9.28 15.66
C ASP A 201 -6.26 -8.58 16.18
N ILE A 202 -6.18 -7.26 16.30
CA ILE A 202 -7.32 -6.37 16.52
C ILE A 202 -7.54 -5.57 15.23
N ASP A 203 -8.72 -5.72 14.64
CA ASP A 203 -9.06 -5.10 13.36
C ASP A 203 -9.16 -3.57 13.49
N ILE A 204 -9.78 -3.06 14.56
CA ILE A 204 -9.91 -1.62 14.83
C ILE A 204 -9.65 -1.32 16.30
N VAL A 205 -8.75 -0.37 16.56
CA VAL A 205 -8.44 0.13 17.90
C VAL A 205 -9.06 1.51 18.08
N THR A 206 -9.77 1.71 19.18
CA THR A 206 -10.24 3.03 19.65
C THR A 206 -9.70 3.29 21.05
N LYS A 207 -9.88 4.51 21.55
CA LYS A 207 -9.47 4.89 22.91
C LYS A 207 -10.05 3.96 23.99
N THR A 208 -11.31 3.56 23.83
CA THR A 208 -12.07 2.82 24.85
C THR A 208 -12.37 1.37 24.49
N PHE A 209 -12.28 1.00 23.21
CA PHE A 209 -12.61 -0.34 22.73
C PHE A 209 -11.58 -0.86 21.73
N ASN A 210 -11.34 -2.17 21.80
CA ASN A 210 -10.78 -2.93 20.69
C ASN A 210 -11.93 -3.66 19.99
N ILE A 211 -11.93 -3.64 18.66
CA ILE A 211 -13.04 -4.14 17.86
C ILE A 211 -12.51 -5.21 16.91
N GLU A 212 -13.03 -6.43 17.03
CA GLU A 212 -12.89 -7.48 16.02
C GLU A 212 -14.01 -7.31 14.99
N VAL A 213 -13.68 -7.34 13.71
CA VAL A 213 -14.60 -7.16 12.59
C VAL A 213 -14.65 -8.45 11.79
N LYS A 214 -15.84 -9.04 11.61
CA LYS A 214 -16.01 -10.21 10.72
C LYS A 214 -17.14 -9.98 9.72
N SER A 215 -16.79 -10.07 8.43
CA SER A 215 -17.72 -9.97 7.29
C SER A 215 -18.55 -11.24 7.05
N GLY A 216 -18.15 -12.35 7.69
CA GLY A 216 -18.74 -13.69 7.56
C GLY A 216 -19.95 -13.95 8.46
N LYS A 217 -20.50 -15.16 8.37
CA LYS A 217 -21.67 -15.58 9.17
C LYS A 217 -21.31 -16.30 10.46
N SER A 218 -20.08 -16.78 10.65
CA SER A 218 -19.73 -17.63 11.79
C SER A 218 -18.62 -16.98 12.63
N PRO A 219 -18.88 -16.65 13.90
CA PRO A 219 -17.86 -16.11 14.79
C PRO A 219 -16.87 -17.20 15.19
N ASN A 220 -15.57 -16.87 15.23
CA ASN A 220 -14.59 -17.70 15.93
C ASN A 220 -14.50 -17.21 17.39
N LEU A 221 -15.47 -17.61 18.21
CA LEU A 221 -15.57 -17.12 19.60
C LEU A 221 -14.35 -17.49 20.46
N SER A 222 -13.62 -18.56 20.14
CA SER A 222 -12.38 -18.90 20.82
C SER A 222 -11.29 -17.85 20.59
N GLN A 223 -11.20 -17.30 19.36
CA GLN A 223 -10.31 -16.19 19.07
C GLN A 223 -10.81 -14.90 19.73
N SER A 224 -12.10 -14.61 19.63
CA SER A 224 -12.71 -13.42 20.24
C SER A 224 -12.52 -13.36 21.76
N LEU A 225 -12.49 -14.50 22.45
CA LEU A 225 -12.22 -14.55 23.89
C LEU A 225 -10.76 -14.17 24.24
N LYS A 226 -9.81 -14.52 23.37
CA LYS A 226 -8.40 -14.09 23.54
C LYS A 226 -8.25 -12.59 23.28
N ASN A 227 -8.92 -12.09 22.24
CA ASN A 227 -8.96 -10.67 21.94
C ASN A 227 -9.63 -9.87 23.07
N LEU A 228 -10.69 -10.42 23.69
CA LEU A 228 -11.33 -9.85 24.88
C LEU A 228 -10.37 -9.76 26.07
N GLU A 229 -9.62 -10.82 26.36
CA GLU A 229 -8.64 -10.83 27.46
C GLU A 229 -7.53 -9.80 27.23
N TYR A 230 -6.97 -9.76 26.02
CA TYR A 230 -6.01 -8.73 25.62
C TYR A 230 -6.55 -7.31 25.83
N SER A 231 -7.79 -7.07 25.40
CA SER A 231 -8.43 -5.75 25.53
C SER A 231 -8.60 -5.34 26.99
N LYS A 232 -9.01 -6.28 27.87
CA LYS A 232 -9.10 -6.04 29.31
C LYS A 232 -7.74 -5.69 29.92
N ASN A 233 -6.68 -6.36 29.49
CA ASN A 233 -5.31 -6.07 29.96
C ASN A 233 -4.85 -4.67 29.53
N GLN A 234 -5.40 -4.11 28.46
CA GLN A 234 -5.19 -2.71 28.04
C GLN A 234 -6.14 -1.70 28.72
N GLY A 235 -7.03 -2.16 29.60
CA GLY A 235 -8.08 -1.32 30.20
C GLY A 235 -9.17 -0.90 29.22
N LYS A 236 -9.31 -1.60 28.08
CA LYS A 236 -10.29 -1.34 27.03
C LYS A 236 -11.43 -2.35 27.06
N GLY A 237 -12.60 -1.92 26.62
CA GLY A 237 -13.70 -2.81 26.26
C GLY A 237 -13.40 -3.61 24.99
N TYR A 238 -14.20 -4.61 24.72
CA TYR A 238 -14.08 -5.44 23.52
C TYR A 238 -15.44 -5.59 22.83
N ILE A 239 -15.45 -5.41 21.51
CA ILE A 239 -16.64 -5.56 20.67
C ILE A 239 -16.31 -6.52 19.52
N LEU A 240 -17.22 -7.45 19.25
CA LEU A 240 -17.24 -8.23 18.03
C LEU A 240 -18.30 -7.64 17.08
N TYR A 241 -17.86 -6.98 16.01
CA TYR A 241 -18.75 -6.42 15.00
C TYR A 241 -18.97 -7.43 13.85
N MET A 242 -20.21 -7.89 13.71
CA MET A 242 -20.59 -8.92 12.72
C MET A 242 -21.96 -8.64 12.11
N PRO A 243 -22.04 -7.93 10.96
CA PRO A 243 -23.32 -7.50 10.42
C PRO A 243 -24.25 -8.64 9.98
N LYS A 244 -23.68 -9.81 9.65
CA LYS A 244 -24.42 -10.99 9.20
C LYS A 244 -24.73 -11.99 10.32
N ALA A 245 -24.42 -11.68 11.59
CA ALA A 245 -24.72 -12.57 12.70
C ALA A 245 -26.22 -12.74 12.91
N ASN A 246 -26.64 -13.96 13.27
CA ASN A 246 -28.02 -14.25 13.63
C ASN A 246 -28.26 -14.12 15.15
N ARG A 247 -29.52 -14.17 15.59
CA ARG A 247 -29.89 -14.01 17.01
C ARG A 247 -29.26 -15.06 17.93
N ALA A 248 -29.14 -16.31 17.48
CA ALA A 248 -28.53 -17.38 18.27
C ALA A 248 -27.04 -17.12 18.52
N GLN A 249 -26.34 -16.56 17.54
CA GLN A 249 -24.92 -16.20 17.66
C GLN A 249 -24.70 -15.03 18.59
N ILE A 250 -25.58 -14.01 18.55
CA ILE A 250 -25.55 -12.90 19.53
C ILE A 250 -25.71 -13.46 20.95
N TYR A 251 -26.67 -14.37 21.13
CA TYR A 251 -26.94 -14.98 22.43
C TYR A 251 -25.78 -15.85 22.93
N ASP A 252 -25.14 -16.65 22.07
CA ASP A 252 -23.97 -17.44 22.44
C ASP A 252 -22.75 -16.56 22.76
N ALA A 253 -22.53 -15.48 22.00
CA ALA A 253 -21.49 -14.50 22.31
C ALA A 253 -21.71 -13.84 23.68
N ALA A 254 -22.94 -13.39 23.94
CA ALA A 254 -23.32 -12.75 25.21
C ALA A 254 -23.12 -13.69 26.42
N LYS A 255 -23.46 -14.97 26.28
CA LYS A 255 -23.21 -16.00 27.32
C LYS A 255 -21.74 -16.12 27.71
N ARG A 256 -20.84 -15.78 26.79
CA ARG A 256 -19.38 -15.84 26.97
C ARG A 256 -18.77 -14.48 27.34
N GLY A 257 -19.61 -13.47 27.58
CA GLY A 257 -19.16 -12.11 27.92
C GLY A 257 -18.62 -11.31 26.73
N VAL A 258 -18.94 -11.72 25.50
CA VAL A 258 -18.58 -10.99 24.27
C VAL A 258 -19.77 -10.14 23.81
N THR A 259 -19.56 -8.83 23.72
CA THR A 259 -20.53 -7.90 23.12
C THR A 259 -20.48 -8.03 21.60
N LEU A 260 -21.52 -8.63 21.00
CA LEU A 260 -21.65 -8.74 19.55
C LEU A 260 -22.62 -7.68 19.02
N LEU A 261 -22.14 -6.82 18.12
CA LEU A 261 -22.95 -5.79 17.45
C LEU A 261 -23.10 -6.10 15.96
N ARG A 262 -24.22 -5.68 15.36
CA ARG A 262 -24.56 -6.01 13.97
C ARG A 262 -24.69 -4.81 13.07
N THR A 263 -24.94 -3.64 13.64
CA THR A 263 -25.16 -2.43 12.85
C THR A 263 -24.07 -1.42 13.15
N GLU A 264 -23.76 -0.63 12.13
CA GLU A 264 -22.81 0.47 12.25
C GLU A 264 -23.31 1.53 13.23
N ALA A 265 -24.64 1.69 13.33
CA ALA A 265 -25.28 2.59 14.30
C ALA A 265 -25.01 2.15 15.76
N GLU A 266 -25.19 0.87 16.07
CA GLU A 266 -24.84 0.32 17.39
C GLU A 266 -23.35 0.50 17.68
N LEU A 267 -22.49 0.24 16.69
CA LEU A 267 -21.04 0.36 16.85
C LEU A 267 -20.61 1.81 17.10
N LYS A 268 -21.15 2.77 16.34
CA LYS A 268 -20.94 4.20 16.53
C LYS A 268 -21.38 4.64 17.92
N GLN A 269 -22.59 4.26 18.32
CA GLN A 269 -23.12 4.58 19.64
C GLN A 269 -22.24 4.03 20.78
N ALA A 270 -21.78 2.79 20.65
CA ALA A 270 -20.94 2.16 21.67
C ALA A 270 -19.55 2.82 21.78
N THR A 271 -18.99 3.27 20.65
CA THR A 271 -17.65 3.86 20.57
C THR A 271 -17.62 5.37 20.78
N GLY A 272 -18.79 6.02 20.84
CA GLY A 272 -18.91 7.48 20.93
C GLY A 272 -18.66 8.19 19.60
N GLY A 273 -18.75 7.48 18.47
CA GLY A 273 -18.65 8.06 17.14
C GLY A 273 -19.97 8.75 16.73
N ASN A 274 -19.88 9.98 16.22
CA ASN A 274 -21.00 10.70 15.62
C ASN A 274 -21.24 10.25 14.17
#